data_AF-A0A2K9NSQ5-F1
#
_entry.id   AF-A0A2K9NSQ5-F1
#
_cell.length_a   1.000
_cell.length_b   1.000
_cell.length_c   1.000
_cell.angle_alpha   90.00
_cell.angle_beta   90.00
_cell.angle_gamma   90.00
#
_symmetry.space_group_name_H-M   'P 1'
#
loop_
_entity.id
_entity.type
_entity.pdbx_description
1 polymer ?
#
loop_
_entity_poly.entity_id
_entity_poly.type
_entity_poly.pdbx_seq_one_letter_code
_entity_poly.pdbx_strand_id
1 'polypeptide(L)'
;MTFGPKALRSVKARSLLWRNAMVTSQDLGLSIGSNPNEITPYIGLLEEEVKLEGIVTKTEVARSYYQLGKVYYDKADLIGAEESFVKALTFADPIKDGFSVLKTYGFLIRIASEKLEDAKAQKYIGESEKLMDALSRALPTLTSEFFYNLGVVKNYSGNFEEAKTNFELAYKKSNEENEPELLSKCLLSLATNAFYRKDLELSLRYLDQLNDLLKIIKKFYLSGAMYTYYAKIFIEMNENDKALNYYKLANEYLQSKKCWNLYGYILFGKATALKKAGNFDEALSMFHLAQESIDTTIFRRLNHLIEAEIDDVNDSTVDLYLDRTNRKIVERSLGTIDFKHRFVLLEILFLLSKNPGTYFDKEQLAKMIWKDEYNPLIHDKLIYTSVSRLRKLIEPTDADSKRKYIIRGKDGYTFNPLAKIRFHMEVKTNSERSIGNVDLSSPV
;
A
#
# COMPACT_ATOMS: atom_id res chain seq x y z
N MET A 1 -28.13 64.06 20.00
CA MET A 1 -28.21 63.37 21.31
C MET A 1 -29.14 62.16 21.17
N THR A 2 -28.81 61.10 21.92
CA THR A 2 -29.62 59.92 22.29
C THR A 2 -29.81 58.74 21.31
N PHE A 3 -29.75 57.54 21.91
CA PHE A 3 -29.47 56.17 21.44
C PHE A 3 -30.72 55.31 21.09
N GLY A 4 -30.49 54.21 20.33
CA GLY A 4 -31.12 52.88 20.52
C GLY A 4 -31.94 52.28 19.34
N PRO A 5 -32.11 50.93 19.21
CA PRO A 5 -31.09 49.86 19.16
C PRO A 5 -31.28 48.92 17.92
N LYS A 6 -30.19 48.57 17.20
CA LYS A 6 -30.15 47.50 16.18
C LYS A 6 -28.85 46.67 16.29
N ALA A 7 -28.72 45.85 17.34
CA ALA A 7 -27.56 44.96 17.50
C ALA A 7 -27.90 43.51 17.95
N LEU A 8 -29.18 43.15 18.12
CA LEU A 8 -29.56 41.85 18.70
C LEU A 8 -30.10 40.80 17.70
N ARG A 9 -30.08 41.08 16.38
CA ARG A 9 -30.58 40.13 15.36
C ARG A 9 -29.51 39.37 14.56
N SER A 10 -28.22 39.73 14.64
CA SER A 10 -27.17 39.06 13.85
C SER A 10 -26.55 37.83 14.54
N VAL A 11 -26.59 37.74 15.87
CA VAL A 11 -25.95 36.63 16.62
C VAL A 11 -26.81 35.36 16.62
N LYS A 12 -28.13 35.48 16.76
CA LYS A 12 -29.06 34.33 16.74
C LYS A 12 -29.16 33.66 15.36
N ALA A 13 -29.00 34.42 14.27
CA ALA A 13 -28.98 33.87 12.92
C ALA A 13 -27.69 33.09 12.64
N ARG A 14 -26.54 33.53 13.19
CA ARG A 14 -25.25 32.84 13.08
C ARG A 14 -25.17 31.54 13.90
N SER A 15 -25.81 31.49 15.07
CA SER A 15 -25.87 30.26 15.88
C SER A 15 -26.79 29.17 15.30
N LEU A 16 -27.84 29.56 14.57
CA LEU A 16 -28.75 28.61 13.90
C LEU A 16 -28.09 27.93 12.69
N LEU A 17 -27.27 28.67 11.93
CA LEU A 17 -26.47 28.10 10.84
C LEU A 17 -25.41 27.11 11.35
N TRP A 18 -24.82 27.37 12.52
CA TRP A 18 -23.88 26.45 13.20
C TRP A 18 -24.56 25.14 13.65
N ARG A 19 -25.79 25.21 14.21
CA ARG A 19 -26.57 24.00 14.54
C ARG A 19 -26.96 23.20 13.30
N ASN A 20 -27.30 23.87 12.21
CA ASN A 20 -27.72 23.19 10.98
C ASN A 20 -26.54 22.56 10.21
N ALA A 21 -25.32 23.07 10.36
CA ALA A 21 -24.12 22.46 9.78
C ALA A 21 -23.64 21.22 10.57
N MET A 22 -24.00 21.09 11.85
CA MET A 22 -23.64 19.95 12.71
C MET A 22 -24.65 18.80 12.69
N VAL A 23 -25.84 18.98 12.11
CA VAL A 23 -26.81 17.90 11.89
C VAL A 23 -26.89 17.63 10.40
N THR A 24 -26.09 16.69 9.89
CA THR A 24 -26.44 15.86 8.73
C THR A 24 -25.44 14.72 8.54
N SER A 25 -25.74 13.58 9.14
CA SER A 25 -25.55 12.28 8.49
C SER A 25 -26.59 11.28 9.00
N GLN A 26 -27.86 11.58 8.74
CA GLN A 26 -29.07 10.74 8.81
C GLN A 26 -30.23 11.58 9.33
N ASP A 27 -30.79 12.41 8.46
CA ASP A 27 -32.23 12.61 8.32
C ASP A 27 -32.45 13.66 7.23
N LEU A 28 -33.47 13.43 6.40
CA LEU A 28 -33.84 14.17 5.18
C LEU A 28 -33.08 13.74 3.91
N GLY A 29 -33.66 12.76 3.22
CA GLY A 29 -33.32 12.42 1.84
C GLY A 29 -33.58 13.59 0.88
N LEU A 30 -32.59 14.46 0.72
CA LEU A 30 -32.53 15.44 -0.35
C LEU A 30 -31.15 15.36 -1.01
N SER A 31 -31.15 15.11 -2.32
CA SER A 31 -29.95 15.14 -3.14
C SER A 31 -29.49 16.60 -3.26
N ILE A 32 -28.29 16.92 -2.79
CA ILE A 32 -27.66 18.21 -3.09
C ILE A 32 -26.37 17.92 -3.85
N GLY A 33 -26.36 18.38 -5.10
CA GLY A 33 -25.28 18.22 -6.05
C GLY A 33 -24.00 18.93 -5.60
N SER A 34 -22.90 18.36 -6.08
CA SER A 34 -21.53 18.84 -5.96
C SER A 34 -21.35 20.27 -6.48
N ASN A 35 -21.01 21.21 -5.59
CA ASN A 35 -20.38 22.48 -5.98
C ASN A 35 -19.24 22.84 -4.99
N PRO A 36 -17.97 22.80 -5.40
CA PRO A 36 -16.82 22.99 -4.49
C PRO A 36 -16.63 24.44 -4.00
N ASN A 37 -17.41 25.41 -4.51
CA ASN A 37 -17.31 26.83 -4.13
C ASN A 37 -18.15 27.24 -2.91
N GLU A 38 -18.92 26.33 -2.31
CA GLU A 38 -19.73 26.63 -1.12
C GLU A 38 -19.02 26.31 0.21
N ILE A 39 -17.85 25.66 0.18
CA ILE A 39 -17.05 25.34 1.37
C ILE A 39 -16.08 26.49 1.72
N THR A 40 -15.79 27.36 0.76
CA THR A 40 -14.80 28.43 0.84
C THR A 40 -15.10 29.56 1.86
N PRO A 41 -16.34 29.91 2.27
CA PRO A 41 -16.54 30.97 3.24
C PRO A 41 -16.29 30.55 4.70
N TYR A 42 -16.05 29.25 4.98
CA TYR A 42 -15.73 28.77 6.33
C TYR A 42 -14.22 28.80 6.66
N ILE A 43 -13.37 28.96 5.64
CA ILE A 43 -11.90 28.89 5.77
C ILE A 43 -11.33 30.14 6.47
N GLY A 44 -11.92 31.32 6.26
CA GLY A 44 -11.43 32.57 6.85
C GLY A 44 -11.84 32.82 8.32
N LEU A 45 -12.65 31.94 8.94
CA LEU A 45 -13.18 32.13 10.29
C LEU A 45 -12.42 31.36 11.38
N LEU A 46 -11.41 30.57 11.01
CA LEU A 46 -10.60 29.76 11.94
C LEU A 46 -9.18 30.32 12.19
N GLU A 47 -8.79 31.39 11.49
CA GLU A 47 -7.45 32.01 11.63
C GLU A 47 -7.40 33.16 12.63
N GLU A 48 -8.54 33.70 13.07
CA GLU A 48 -8.57 34.62 14.21
C GLU A 48 -8.72 33.81 15.49
N GLU A 49 -7.82 34.04 16.47
CA GLU A 49 -8.01 33.66 17.87
C GLU A 49 -9.28 34.35 18.41
N VAL A 50 -10.46 33.85 18.02
CA VAL A 50 -11.70 34.33 18.58
C VAL A 50 -11.72 33.84 20.01
N LYS A 51 -11.56 34.78 20.94
CA LYS A 51 -11.99 34.64 22.34
C LYS A 51 -13.47 34.26 22.36
N LEU A 52 -13.75 32.98 22.14
CA LEU A 52 -15.06 32.34 22.31
C LEU A 52 -15.24 32.01 23.79
N GLU A 53 -15.10 33.02 24.65
CA GLU A 53 -15.41 32.88 26.07
C GLU A 53 -16.92 32.72 26.21
N GLY A 54 -17.36 31.46 26.35
CA GLY A 54 -18.67 31.09 26.88
C GLY A 54 -19.59 30.24 25.99
N ILE A 55 -19.24 29.95 24.73
CA ILE A 55 -20.15 29.22 23.80
C ILE A 55 -19.58 27.89 23.29
N VAL A 56 -18.25 27.74 23.21
CA VAL A 56 -17.61 26.52 22.67
C VAL A 56 -16.66 25.94 23.73
N THR A 57 -16.86 24.67 24.07
CA THR A 57 -16.01 23.95 25.02
C THR A 57 -14.69 23.54 24.36
N LYS A 58 -13.61 23.41 25.14
CA LYS A 58 -12.32 22.92 24.63
C LYS A 58 -12.45 21.55 23.92
N THR A 59 -13.28 20.66 24.46
CA THR A 59 -13.59 19.36 23.84
C THR A 59 -14.23 19.49 22.46
N GLU A 60 -15.15 20.45 22.26
CA GLU A 60 -15.75 20.71 20.93
C GLU A 60 -14.73 21.28 19.94
N VAL A 61 -13.83 22.16 20.40
CA VAL A 61 -12.72 22.67 19.59
C VAL A 61 -11.80 21.52 19.17
N ALA A 62 -11.39 20.67 20.12
CA ALA A 62 -10.56 19.49 19.85
C ALA A 62 -11.19 18.56 18.82
N ARG A 63 -12.49 18.25 18.99
CA ARG A 63 -13.24 17.40 18.05
C ARG A 63 -13.32 18.03 16.66
N SER A 64 -13.48 19.34 16.57
CA SER A 64 -13.56 20.06 15.29
C SER A 64 -12.23 20.00 14.53
N TYR A 65 -11.12 20.27 15.20
CA TYR A 65 -9.79 20.12 14.62
C TYR A 65 -9.48 18.67 14.23
N TYR A 66 -9.91 17.68 15.03
CA TYR A 66 -9.75 16.27 14.66
C TYR A 66 -10.52 15.91 13.38
N GLN A 67 -11.76 16.38 13.21
CA GLN A 67 -12.51 16.14 11.96
C GLN A 67 -11.87 16.86 10.77
N LEU A 68 -11.40 18.10 10.97
CA LEU A 68 -10.68 18.84 9.94
C LEU A 68 -9.40 18.11 9.51
N GLY A 69 -8.62 17.61 10.48
CA GLY A 69 -7.43 16.81 10.22
C GLY A 69 -7.75 15.54 9.42
N LYS A 70 -8.85 14.86 9.73
CA LYS A 70 -9.33 13.72 8.93
C LYS A 70 -9.70 14.10 7.50
N VAL A 71 -10.33 15.26 7.29
CA VAL A 71 -10.66 15.73 5.94
C VAL A 71 -9.38 15.97 5.15
N TYR A 72 -8.41 16.71 5.71
CA TYR A 72 -7.12 16.92 5.06
C TYR A 72 -6.41 15.59 4.78
N TYR A 73 -6.41 14.68 5.77
CA TYR A 73 -5.83 13.36 5.62
C TYR A 73 -6.47 12.61 4.45
N ASP A 74 -7.80 12.52 4.38
CA ASP A 74 -8.52 11.87 3.27
C ASP A 74 -8.24 12.54 1.92
N LYS A 75 -7.90 13.84 1.88
CA LYS A 75 -7.51 14.57 0.66
C LYS A 75 -6.04 14.47 0.31
N ALA A 76 -5.27 13.64 1.04
CA ALA A 76 -3.83 13.51 0.88
C ALA A 76 -3.03 14.78 1.24
N ASP A 77 -3.65 15.77 1.88
CA ASP A 77 -2.95 16.93 2.46
C ASP A 77 -2.42 16.55 3.85
N LEU A 78 -1.24 15.93 3.88
CA LEU A 78 -0.64 15.46 5.14
C LEU A 78 -0.09 16.60 6.00
N ILE A 79 0.16 17.78 5.43
CA ILE A 79 0.64 18.95 6.19
C ILE A 79 -0.53 19.57 6.95
N GLY A 80 -1.62 19.90 6.26
CA GLY A 80 -2.85 20.41 6.88
C GLY A 80 -3.44 19.42 7.88
N ALA A 81 -3.33 18.11 7.61
CA ALA A 81 -3.73 17.06 8.54
C ALA A 81 -2.91 17.08 9.83
N GLU A 82 -1.57 17.10 9.73
CA GLU A 82 -0.66 17.14 10.88
C GLU A 82 -0.94 18.37 11.76
N GLU A 83 -1.01 19.55 11.17
CA GLU A 83 -1.30 20.80 11.89
C GLU A 83 -2.64 20.74 12.63
N SER A 84 -3.67 20.23 11.97
CA SER A 84 -5.01 20.08 12.55
C SER A 84 -5.03 19.07 13.69
N PHE A 85 -4.36 17.92 13.54
CA PHE A 85 -4.26 16.92 14.60
C PHE A 85 -3.45 17.42 15.80
N VAL A 86 -2.36 18.16 15.58
CA VAL A 86 -1.61 18.81 16.67
C VAL A 86 -2.50 19.82 17.39
N LYS A 87 -3.24 20.67 16.67
CA LYS A 87 -4.21 21.59 17.27
C LYS A 87 -5.27 20.82 18.08
N ALA A 88 -5.80 19.71 17.56
CA ALA A 88 -6.76 18.88 18.30
C ALA A 88 -6.21 18.40 19.65
N LEU A 89 -4.95 17.95 19.69
CA LEU A 89 -4.28 17.54 20.93
C LEU A 89 -4.16 18.67 21.96
N THR A 90 -3.93 19.92 21.52
CA THR A 90 -3.77 21.06 22.45
C THR A 90 -5.04 21.39 23.23
N PHE A 91 -6.22 21.03 22.71
CA PHE A 91 -7.51 21.31 23.34
C PHE A 91 -8.15 20.09 24.01
N ALA A 92 -7.64 18.89 23.75
CA ALA A 92 -8.17 17.65 24.30
C ALA A 92 -7.74 17.44 25.75
N ASP A 93 -8.63 16.89 26.57
CA ASP A 93 -8.27 16.41 27.91
C ASP A 93 -7.74 14.96 27.80
N PRO A 94 -6.50 14.67 28.22
CA PRO A 94 -5.91 13.35 28.03
C PRO A 94 -6.68 12.21 28.70
N ILE A 95 -7.32 12.44 29.84
CA ILE A 95 -8.02 11.38 30.58
C ILE A 95 -9.45 11.26 30.09
N LYS A 96 -10.16 12.38 29.94
CA LYS A 96 -11.56 12.39 29.50
C LYS A 96 -11.71 12.04 28.02
N ASP A 97 -10.79 12.51 27.18
CA ASP A 97 -10.83 12.32 25.72
C ASP A 97 -9.80 11.27 25.24
N GLY A 98 -9.30 10.42 26.15
CA GLY A 98 -8.13 9.56 25.93
C GLY A 98 -8.16 8.70 24.66
N PHE A 99 -9.27 8.04 24.33
CA PHE A 99 -9.36 7.26 23.08
C PHE A 99 -9.34 8.13 21.82
N SER A 100 -9.87 9.36 21.88
CA SER A 100 -9.78 10.31 20.76
C SER A 100 -8.35 10.84 20.61
N VAL A 101 -7.65 11.06 21.73
CA VAL A 101 -6.22 11.42 21.75
C VAL A 101 -5.37 10.29 21.16
N LEU A 102 -5.62 9.03 21.52
CA LEU A 102 -4.94 7.86 20.95
C LEU A 102 -5.15 7.73 19.45
N LYS A 103 -6.39 7.91 18.97
CA LYS A 103 -6.69 7.94 17.52
C LYS A 103 -5.91 9.06 16.82
N THR A 104 -5.82 10.23 17.45
CA THR A 104 -5.07 11.39 16.93
C THR A 104 -3.58 11.08 16.84
N TYR A 105 -2.98 10.48 17.87
CA TYR A 105 -1.60 9.97 17.79
C TYR A 105 -1.43 8.93 16.69
N GLY A 106 -2.39 8.02 16.51
CA GLY A 106 -2.35 7.04 15.42
C GLY A 106 -2.25 7.66 14.02
N PHE A 107 -2.95 8.77 13.76
CA PHE A 107 -2.78 9.52 12.51
C PHE A 107 -1.41 10.19 12.42
N LEU A 108 -0.95 10.85 13.49
CA LEU A 108 0.35 11.53 13.53
C LEU A 108 1.52 10.57 13.33
N ILE A 109 1.47 9.36 13.92
CA ILE A 109 2.49 8.31 13.73
C ILE A 109 2.59 7.91 12.26
N ARG A 110 1.46 7.78 11.56
CA ARG A 110 1.46 7.43 10.13
C ARG A 110 1.94 8.54 9.24
N ILE A 111 1.54 9.78 9.53
CA ILE A 111 2.03 10.94 8.80
C ILE A 111 3.55 11.05 8.98
N ALA A 112 4.05 10.92 10.21
CA ALA A 112 5.48 10.91 10.50
C ALA A 112 6.19 9.75 9.78
N SER A 113 5.62 8.53 9.79
CA SER A 113 6.18 7.38 9.08
C SER A 113 6.19 7.57 7.56
N GLU A 114 5.16 8.19 6.98
CA GLU A 114 5.09 8.50 5.55
C GLU A 114 6.13 9.55 5.15
N LYS A 115 6.35 10.55 6.01
CA LYS A 115 7.37 11.59 5.84
C LYS A 115 8.79 11.13 6.20
N LEU A 116 8.95 9.88 6.67
CA LEU A 116 10.22 9.33 7.18
C LEU A 116 10.82 10.15 8.35
N GLU A 117 9.95 10.65 9.23
CA GLU A 117 10.30 11.43 10.43
C GLU A 117 10.34 10.53 11.68
N ASP A 118 11.26 9.57 11.70
CA ASP A 118 11.31 8.49 12.70
C ASP A 118 11.32 8.99 14.15
N ALA A 119 12.03 10.08 14.43
CA ALA A 119 12.09 10.69 15.76
C ALA A 119 10.72 11.23 16.22
N LYS A 120 9.91 11.81 15.32
CA LYS A 120 8.55 12.24 15.65
C LYS A 120 7.63 11.04 15.86
N ALA A 121 7.73 10.04 15.00
CA ALA A 121 6.93 8.81 15.13
C ALA A 121 7.20 8.13 16.49
N GLN A 122 8.47 7.96 16.88
CA GLN A 122 8.84 7.37 18.16
C GLN A 122 8.36 8.20 19.35
N LYS A 123 8.40 9.54 19.24
CA LYS A 123 7.84 10.43 20.25
C LYS A 123 6.34 10.19 20.43
N TYR A 124 5.56 10.14 19.35
CA TYR A 124 4.11 9.92 19.43
C TYR A 124 3.75 8.52 19.91
N ILE A 125 4.54 7.50 19.57
CA ILE A 125 4.39 6.14 20.11
C ILE A 125 4.57 6.18 21.63
N GLY A 126 5.66 6.78 22.12
CA GLY A 126 5.94 6.89 23.55
C GLY A 126 4.87 7.68 24.32
N GLU A 127 4.32 8.75 23.75
CA GLU A 127 3.20 9.49 24.35
C GLU A 127 1.90 8.66 24.38
N SER A 128 1.68 7.81 23.35
CA SER A 128 0.52 6.89 23.33
C SER A 128 0.65 5.81 24.40
N GLU A 129 1.83 5.24 24.61
CA GLU A 129 2.09 4.26 25.67
C GLU A 129 1.85 4.85 27.07
N LYS A 130 2.39 6.05 27.34
CA LYS A 130 2.15 6.76 28.60
C LYS A 130 0.66 7.02 28.85
N LEU A 131 -0.07 7.37 27.80
CA LEU A 131 -1.52 7.59 27.88
C LEU A 131 -2.27 6.29 28.16
N MET A 132 -1.89 5.18 27.51
CA MET A 132 -2.47 3.86 27.80
C MET A 132 -2.26 3.46 29.28
N ASP A 133 -1.09 3.73 29.85
CA ASP A 133 -0.78 3.48 31.27
C ASP A 133 -1.55 4.42 32.22
N ALA A 134 -1.88 5.63 31.79
CA ALA A 134 -2.73 6.53 32.56
C ALA A 134 -4.20 6.07 32.53
N LEU A 135 -4.69 5.67 31.36
CA LEU A 135 -6.06 5.18 31.17
C LEU A 135 -6.29 3.85 31.92
N SER A 136 -5.32 2.95 31.95
CA SER A 136 -5.44 1.68 32.69
C SER A 136 -5.64 1.88 34.19
N ARG A 137 -5.10 2.97 34.76
CA ARG A 137 -5.25 3.35 36.17
C ARG A 137 -6.52 4.18 36.43
N ALA A 138 -6.95 4.97 35.45
CA ALA A 138 -8.09 5.87 35.59
C ALA A 138 -9.44 5.21 35.29
N LEU A 139 -9.47 4.22 34.39
CA LEU A 139 -10.70 3.55 33.99
C LEU A 139 -11.12 2.50 35.03
N PRO A 140 -12.40 2.47 35.43
CA PRO A 140 -12.89 1.48 36.39
C PRO A 140 -12.95 0.07 35.77
N THR A 141 -13.16 -0.03 34.46
CA THR A 141 -13.25 -1.29 33.72
C THR A 141 -12.55 -1.17 32.37
N LEU A 142 -11.87 -2.24 31.97
CA LEU A 142 -11.18 -2.30 30.67
C LEU A 142 -12.15 -2.83 29.61
N THR A 143 -12.61 -1.96 28.72
CA THR A 143 -13.57 -2.26 27.64
C THR A 143 -12.88 -2.87 26.41
N SER A 144 -13.67 -3.35 25.44
CA SER A 144 -13.16 -3.73 24.12
C SER A 144 -12.34 -2.62 23.45
N GLU A 145 -12.77 -1.35 23.54
CA GLU A 145 -12.07 -0.20 22.96
C GLU A 145 -10.70 0.02 23.61
N PHE A 146 -10.56 -0.22 24.92
CA PHE A 146 -9.27 -0.15 25.60
C PHE A 146 -8.27 -1.17 25.02
N PHE A 147 -8.67 -2.44 24.93
CA PHE A 147 -7.79 -3.50 24.40
C PHE A 147 -7.47 -3.29 22.93
N TYR A 148 -8.42 -2.77 22.15
CA TYR A 148 -8.18 -2.43 20.75
C TYR A 148 -7.07 -1.38 20.62
N ASN A 149 -7.19 -0.26 21.35
CA ASN A 149 -6.19 0.81 21.30
C ASN A 149 -4.83 0.35 21.87
N LEU A 150 -4.82 -0.50 22.91
CA LEU A 150 -3.58 -1.10 23.40
C LEU A 150 -2.90 -1.94 22.32
N GLY A 151 -3.67 -2.76 21.61
CA GLY A 151 -3.18 -3.55 20.47
C GLY A 151 -2.61 -2.67 19.36
N VAL A 152 -3.29 -1.57 19.01
CA VAL A 152 -2.81 -0.59 18.01
C VAL A 152 -1.47 0.03 18.43
N VAL A 153 -1.34 0.47 19.68
CA VAL A 153 -0.09 1.05 20.20
C VAL A 153 1.04 0.03 20.19
N LYS A 154 0.79 -1.21 20.62
CA LYS A 154 1.78 -2.30 20.56
C LYS A 154 2.18 -2.63 19.13
N ASN A 155 1.24 -2.58 18.20
CA ASN A 155 1.53 -2.77 16.78
C ASN A 155 2.48 -1.68 16.24
N TYR A 156 2.27 -0.41 16.62
CA TYR A 156 3.20 0.68 16.26
C TYR A 156 4.60 0.51 16.85
N SER A 157 4.71 -0.05 18.06
CA SER A 157 6.00 -0.38 18.69
C SER A 157 6.70 -1.60 18.08
N GLY A 158 6.09 -2.29 17.10
CA GLY A 158 6.63 -3.50 16.47
C GLY A 158 6.41 -4.80 17.28
N ASN A 159 5.72 -4.73 18.42
CA ASN A 159 5.43 -5.91 19.24
C ASN A 159 4.16 -6.62 18.74
N PHE A 160 4.30 -7.36 17.64
CA PHE A 160 3.17 -7.97 16.94
C PHE A 160 2.46 -9.08 17.73
N GLU A 161 3.16 -9.81 18.60
CA GLU A 161 2.53 -10.86 19.43
C GLU A 161 1.68 -10.26 20.55
N GLU A 162 2.17 -9.25 21.26
CA GLU A 162 1.33 -8.54 22.25
C GLU A 162 0.15 -7.83 21.57
N ALA A 163 0.38 -7.24 20.39
CA ALA A 163 -0.69 -6.63 19.61
C ALA A 163 -1.80 -7.65 19.28
N LYS A 164 -1.41 -8.86 18.83
CA LYS A 164 -2.34 -9.95 18.51
C LYS A 164 -3.20 -10.32 19.71
N THR A 165 -2.60 -10.59 20.87
CA THR A 165 -3.34 -10.97 22.09
C THR A 165 -4.35 -9.89 22.48
N ASN A 166 -3.97 -8.62 22.39
CA ASN A 166 -4.86 -7.51 22.68
C ASN A 166 -5.99 -7.37 21.65
N PHE A 167 -5.71 -7.57 20.36
CA PHE A 167 -6.74 -7.57 19.32
C PHE A 167 -7.72 -8.75 19.46
N GLU A 168 -7.25 -9.94 19.82
CA GLU A 168 -8.11 -11.11 20.07
C GLU A 168 -9.04 -10.88 21.27
N LEU A 169 -8.52 -10.26 22.34
CA LEU A 169 -9.32 -9.89 23.50
C LEU A 169 -10.35 -8.80 23.16
N ALA A 170 -9.94 -7.78 22.40
CA ALA A 170 -10.83 -6.74 21.90
C ALA A 170 -11.92 -7.32 20.99
N TYR A 171 -11.57 -8.24 20.09
CA TYR A 171 -12.50 -8.95 19.22
C TYR A 171 -13.56 -9.70 20.05
N LYS A 172 -13.13 -10.54 21.00
CA LYS A 172 -14.03 -11.31 21.86
C LYS A 172 -14.99 -10.40 22.64
N LYS A 173 -14.46 -9.36 23.28
CA LYS A 173 -15.27 -8.40 24.04
C LYS A 173 -16.22 -7.61 23.15
N SER A 174 -15.77 -7.13 21.99
CA SER A 174 -16.64 -6.39 21.07
C SER A 174 -17.82 -7.24 20.56
N ASN A 175 -17.63 -8.56 20.44
CA ASN A 175 -18.69 -9.49 20.12
C ASN A 175 -19.65 -9.69 21.30
N GLU A 176 -19.15 -9.78 22.54
CA GLU A 176 -19.98 -9.86 23.76
C GLU A 176 -20.75 -8.56 24.03
N GLU A 177 -20.14 -7.40 23.73
CA GLU A 177 -20.69 -6.05 23.88
C GLU A 177 -21.63 -5.66 22.72
N ASN A 178 -21.74 -6.49 21.67
CA ASN A 178 -22.50 -6.20 20.44
C ASN A 178 -22.10 -4.88 19.76
N GLU A 179 -20.79 -4.64 19.62
CA GLU A 179 -20.20 -3.44 19.02
C GLU A 179 -19.64 -3.74 17.61
N PRO A 180 -20.48 -3.81 16.56
CA PRO A 180 -20.07 -4.27 15.23
C PRO A 180 -19.06 -3.33 14.55
N GLU A 181 -19.08 -2.03 14.88
CA GLU A 181 -18.10 -1.08 14.35
C GLU A 181 -16.69 -1.39 14.87
N LEU A 182 -16.54 -1.62 16.17
CA LEU A 182 -15.26 -1.98 16.75
C LEU A 182 -14.82 -3.37 16.32
N LEU A 183 -15.75 -4.33 16.26
CA LEU A 183 -15.49 -5.68 15.75
C LEU A 183 -14.88 -5.64 14.35
N SER A 184 -15.40 -4.78 13.47
CA SER A 184 -14.86 -4.61 12.11
C SER A 184 -13.43 -4.08 12.10
N LYS A 185 -13.07 -3.18 13.02
CA LYS A 185 -11.69 -2.68 13.17
C LYS A 185 -10.76 -3.75 13.72
N CYS A 186 -11.22 -4.53 14.70
CA CYS A 186 -10.49 -5.66 15.26
C CYS A 186 -10.16 -6.68 14.15
N LEU A 187 -11.14 -7.05 13.32
CA LEU A 187 -10.94 -7.97 12.20
C LEU A 187 -9.89 -7.46 11.20
N LEU A 188 -9.93 -6.18 10.81
CA LEU A 188 -8.90 -5.64 9.91
C LEU A 188 -7.51 -5.64 10.57
N SER A 189 -7.44 -5.33 11.87
CA SER A 189 -6.18 -5.29 12.62
C SER A 189 -5.58 -6.67 12.81
N LEU A 190 -6.41 -7.68 13.09
CA LEU A 190 -6.02 -9.09 13.14
C LEU A 190 -5.55 -9.60 11.78
N ALA A 191 -6.26 -9.28 10.70
CA ALA A 191 -5.84 -9.63 9.34
C ALA A 191 -4.46 -9.00 9.02
N THR A 192 -4.31 -7.71 9.28
CA THR A 192 -3.06 -6.98 9.06
C THR A 192 -1.90 -7.58 9.87
N ASN A 193 -2.13 -7.89 11.15
CA ASN A 193 -1.15 -8.52 12.02
C ASN A 193 -0.77 -9.93 11.53
N ALA A 194 -1.74 -10.75 11.14
CA ALA A 194 -1.51 -12.08 10.57
C ALA A 194 -0.71 -12.02 9.26
N PHE A 195 -1.03 -11.08 8.36
CA PHE A 195 -0.28 -10.83 7.14
C PHE A 195 1.21 -10.54 7.41
N TYR A 196 1.50 -9.64 8.36
CA TYR A 196 2.89 -9.32 8.71
C TYR A 196 3.62 -10.46 9.40
N ARG A 197 2.90 -11.34 10.10
CA ARG A 197 3.43 -12.59 10.67
C ARG A 197 3.51 -13.74 9.66
N LYS A 198 3.24 -13.46 8.37
CA LYS A 198 3.27 -14.42 7.25
C LYS A 198 2.25 -15.56 7.35
N ASP A 199 1.22 -15.42 8.18
CA ASP A 199 0.08 -16.34 8.22
C ASP A 199 -1.03 -15.84 7.27
N LEU A 200 -0.84 -16.15 5.98
CA LEU A 200 -1.72 -15.66 4.91
C LEU A 200 -3.13 -16.27 4.98
N GLU A 201 -3.25 -17.54 5.39
CA GLU A 201 -4.53 -18.23 5.49
C GLU A 201 -5.38 -17.64 6.63
N LEU A 202 -4.79 -17.41 7.80
CA LEU A 202 -5.48 -16.76 8.91
C LEU A 202 -5.86 -15.32 8.54
N SER A 203 -4.96 -14.60 7.86
CA SER A 203 -5.27 -13.25 7.37
C SER A 203 -6.48 -13.23 6.45
N LEU A 204 -6.58 -14.15 5.48
CA LEU A 204 -7.74 -14.25 4.59
C LEU A 204 -9.04 -14.54 5.36
N ARG A 205 -9.00 -15.47 6.32
CA ARG A 205 -10.19 -15.79 7.14
C ARG A 205 -10.73 -14.58 7.89
N TYR A 206 -9.85 -13.71 8.42
CA TYR A 206 -10.29 -12.47 9.07
C TYR A 206 -10.85 -11.45 8.07
N LEU A 207 -10.26 -11.34 6.88
CA LEU A 207 -10.80 -10.46 5.82
C LEU A 207 -12.16 -10.94 5.31
N ASP A 208 -12.38 -12.25 5.21
CA ASP A 208 -13.68 -12.82 4.80
C ASP A 208 -14.78 -12.50 5.82
N GLN A 209 -14.50 -12.68 7.11
CA GLN A 209 -15.39 -12.26 8.19
C GLN A 209 -15.66 -10.75 8.15
N LEU A 210 -14.62 -9.94 7.89
CA LEU A 210 -14.76 -8.49 7.77
C LEU A 210 -15.64 -8.11 6.58
N ASN A 211 -15.47 -8.78 5.44
CA ASN A 211 -16.25 -8.54 4.23
C ASN A 211 -17.73 -8.81 4.46
N ASP A 212 -18.07 -9.89 5.16
CA ASP A 212 -19.45 -10.21 5.52
C ASP A 212 -20.05 -9.16 6.47
N LEU A 213 -19.30 -8.74 7.48
CA LEU A 213 -19.74 -7.68 8.40
C LEU A 213 -19.93 -6.34 7.69
N LEU A 214 -19.04 -5.99 6.75
CA LEU A 214 -19.09 -4.72 6.01
C LEU A 214 -20.27 -4.61 5.05
N LYS A 215 -20.83 -5.74 4.58
CA LYS A 215 -22.11 -5.75 3.84
C LYS A 215 -23.26 -5.19 4.67
N ILE A 216 -23.17 -5.31 6.00
CA ILE A 216 -24.17 -4.82 6.97
C ILE A 216 -23.88 -3.36 7.35
N ILE A 217 -22.69 -3.06 7.87
CA ILE A 217 -22.37 -1.73 8.46
C ILE A 217 -21.94 -0.65 7.45
N LYS A 218 -21.65 -1.02 6.20
CA LYS A 218 -21.35 -0.11 5.07
C LYS A 218 -20.27 0.94 5.33
N LYS A 219 -19.10 0.54 5.86
CA LYS A 219 -17.95 1.43 6.10
C LYS A 219 -16.98 1.43 4.91
N PHE A 220 -17.19 2.36 3.96
CA PHE A 220 -16.47 2.43 2.69
C PHE A 220 -14.94 2.53 2.79
N TYR A 221 -14.41 3.36 3.71
CA TYR A 221 -12.97 3.46 3.90
C TYR A 221 -12.38 2.13 4.38
N LEU A 222 -13.08 1.47 5.31
CA LEU A 222 -12.66 0.18 5.84
C LEU A 222 -12.74 -0.92 4.77
N SER A 223 -13.75 -0.89 3.89
CA SER A 223 -13.82 -1.76 2.70
C SER A 223 -12.64 -1.54 1.75
N GLY A 224 -12.27 -0.28 1.49
CA GLY A 224 -11.10 0.04 0.66
C GLY A 224 -9.79 -0.51 1.24
N ALA A 225 -9.59 -0.35 2.54
CA ALA A 225 -8.43 -0.91 3.25
C ALA A 225 -8.45 -2.45 3.23
N MET A 226 -9.61 -3.08 3.48
CA MET A 226 -9.78 -4.54 3.41
C MET A 226 -9.41 -5.08 2.01
N TYR A 227 -9.92 -4.48 0.93
CA TYR A 227 -9.58 -4.92 -0.43
C TYR A 227 -8.09 -4.70 -0.77
N THR A 228 -7.47 -3.67 -0.21
CA THR A 228 -6.01 -3.47 -0.32
C THR A 228 -5.25 -4.66 0.30
N TYR A 229 -5.68 -5.15 1.48
CA TYR A 229 -5.06 -6.32 2.11
C TYR A 229 -5.37 -7.64 1.40
N TYR A 230 -6.58 -7.84 0.85
CA TYR A 230 -6.82 -8.98 -0.05
C TYR A 230 -5.82 -8.99 -1.20
N ALA A 231 -5.63 -7.83 -1.86
CA ALA A 231 -4.71 -7.72 -2.98
C ALA A 231 -3.25 -8.02 -2.59
N LYS A 232 -2.79 -7.48 -1.45
CA LYS A 232 -1.46 -7.79 -0.89
C LYS A 232 -1.28 -9.30 -0.64
N ILE A 233 -2.29 -10.00 -0.13
CA ILE A 233 -2.21 -11.46 0.10
C ILE A 233 -2.14 -12.22 -1.22
N PHE A 234 -2.98 -11.88 -2.20
CA PHE A 234 -2.97 -12.58 -3.50
C PHE A 234 -1.67 -12.33 -4.29
N ILE A 235 -1.01 -11.18 -4.11
CA ILE A 235 0.37 -10.96 -4.58
C ILE A 235 1.36 -11.96 -3.94
N GLU A 236 1.24 -12.24 -2.65
CA GLU A 236 2.12 -13.21 -1.97
C GLU A 236 1.79 -14.66 -2.38
N MET A 237 0.55 -14.94 -2.76
CA MET A 237 0.11 -16.23 -3.29
C MET A 237 0.38 -16.42 -4.80
N ASN A 238 1.04 -15.46 -5.46
CA ASN A 238 1.27 -15.42 -6.91
C ASN A 238 -0.02 -15.43 -7.76
N GLU A 239 -1.16 -15.06 -7.19
CA GLU A 239 -2.45 -14.90 -7.88
C GLU A 239 -2.65 -13.46 -8.35
N ASN A 240 -1.75 -13.00 -9.23
CA ASN A 240 -1.62 -11.58 -9.59
C ASN A 240 -2.89 -10.99 -10.24
N ASP A 241 -3.63 -11.76 -11.02
CA ASP A 241 -4.89 -11.31 -11.63
C ASP A 241 -5.97 -11.01 -10.58
N LYS A 242 -6.08 -11.87 -9.56
CA LYS A 242 -6.98 -11.61 -8.41
C LYS A 242 -6.53 -10.36 -7.68
N ALA A 243 -5.24 -10.20 -7.43
CA ALA A 243 -4.71 -9.02 -6.76
C ALA A 243 -5.07 -7.71 -7.50
N LEU A 244 -4.92 -7.68 -8.84
CA LEU A 244 -5.30 -6.52 -9.65
C LEU A 244 -6.80 -6.20 -9.54
N ASN A 245 -7.66 -7.22 -9.53
CA ASN A 245 -9.09 -7.04 -9.32
C ASN A 245 -9.41 -6.47 -7.93
N TYR A 246 -8.75 -6.95 -6.87
CA TYR A 246 -8.94 -6.41 -5.53
C TYR A 246 -8.43 -4.97 -5.39
N TYR A 247 -7.31 -4.61 -6.01
CA TYR A 247 -6.87 -3.20 -6.06
C TYR A 247 -7.83 -2.32 -6.85
N LYS A 248 -8.47 -2.85 -7.89
CA LYS A 248 -9.54 -2.12 -8.61
C LYS A 248 -10.72 -1.85 -7.67
N LEU A 249 -11.21 -2.86 -6.95
CA LEU A 249 -12.27 -2.70 -5.95
C LEU A 249 -11.88 -1.71 -4.84
N ALA A 250 -10.65 -1.80 -4.31
CA ALA A 250 -10.13 -0.86 -3.32
C ALA A 250 -10.20 0.58 -3.82
N ASN A 251 -9.77 0.81 -5.07
CA ASN A 251 -9.82 2.13 -5.69
C ASN A 251 -11.26 2.65 -5.86
N GLU A 252 -12.18 1.82 -6.36
CA GLU A 252 -13.59 2.20 -6.55
C GLU A 252 -14.25 2.63 -5.23
N TYR A 253 -14.00 1.87 -4.16
CA TYR A 253 -14.57 2.18 -2.83
C TYR A 253 -14.00 3.48 -2.26
N LEU A 254 -12.69 3.71 -2.35
CA LEU A 254 -12.07 4.94 -1.82
C LEU A 254 -12.42 6.18 -2.66
N GLN A 255 -12.46 6.05 -3.98
CA GLN A 255 -12.88 7.13 -4.88
C GLN A 255 -14.33 7.54 -4.64
N SER A 256 -15.23 6.60 -4.32
CA SER A 256 -16.63 6.92 -3.99
C SER A 256 -16.77 7.90 -2.81
N LYS A 257 -15.78 7.94 -1.92
CA LYS A 257 -15.70 8.87 -0.78
C LYS A 257 -14.67 9.98 -0.96
N LYS A 258 -14.05 10.05 -2.14
CA LYS A 258 -12.98 11.01 -2.45
C LYS A 258 -11.84 10.92 -1.41
N CYS A 259 -11.49 9.70 -1.01
CA CYS A 259 -10.33 9.39 -0.17
C CYS A 259 -9.14 9.10 -1.09
N TRP A 260 -8.22 10.05 -1.18
CA TRP A 260 -7.09 10.06 -2.11
C TRP A 260 -5.76 9.67 -1.47
N ASN A 261 -5.69 9.62 -0.14
CA ASN A 261 -4.49 9.31 0.63
C ASN A 261 -3.87 7.94 0.35
N LEU A 262 -4.67 6.96 -0.07
CA LEU A 262 -4.19 5.62 -0.44
C LEU A 262 -4.07 5.42 -1.95
N TYR A 263 -4.38 6.42 -2.77
CA TYR A 263 -4.42 6.26 -4.22
C TYR A 263 -3.04 5.88 -4.80
N GLY A 264 -1.98 6.58 -4.38
CA GLY A 264 -0.61 6.25 -4.78
C GLY A 264 -0.19 4.84 -4.34
N TYR A 265 -0.56 4.42 -3.13
CA TYR A 265 -0.31 3.06 -2.62
C TYR A 265 -1.05 1.98 -3.42
N ILE A 266 -2.26 2.26 -3.90
CA ILE A 266 -3.00 1.34 -4.76
C ILE A 266 -2.34 1.22 -6.13
N LEU A 267 -1.88 2.32 -6.72
CA LEU A 267 -1.15 2.29 -7.99
C LEU A 267 0.17 1.52 -7.85
N PHE A 268 0.93 1.79 -6.79
CA PHE A 268 2.11 1.02 -6.42
C PHE A 268 1.79 -0.47 -6.29
N GLY A 269 0.74 -0.83 -5.56
CA GLY A 269 0.31 -2.22 -5.40
C GLY A 269 -0.06 -2.92 -6.73
N LYS A 270 -0.73 -2.21 -7.65
CA LYS A 270 -1.00 -2.71 -9.00
C LYS A 270 0.27 -2.91 -9.80
N ALA A 271 1.20 -1.96 -9.76
CA ALA A 271 2.50 -2.06 -10.42
C ALA A 271 3.30 -3.26 -9.89
N THR A 272 3.30 -3.49 -8.58
CA THR A 272 3.91 -4.67 -7.95
C THR A 272 3.26 -5.97 -8.40
N ALA A 273 1.92 -6.03 -8.53
CA ALA A 273 1.24 -7.20 -9.08
C ALA A 273 1.63 -7.46 -10.54
N LEU A 274 1.74 -6.42 -11.38
CA LEU A 274 2.19 -6.54 -12.77
C LEU A 274 3.64 -7.01 -12.88
N LYS A 275 4.51 -6.47 -12.02
CA LYS A 275 5.91 -6.88 -11.90
C LYS A 275 6.01 -8.35 -11.48
N LYS A 276 5.26 -8.77 -10.46
CA LYS A 276 5.18 -10.18 -10.02
C LYS A 276 4.52 -11.08 -11.05
N ALA A 277 3.67 -10.54 -11.92
CA ALA A 277 3.11 -11.26 -13.05
C ALA A 277 4.10 -11.40 -14.20
N GLY A 278 5.18 -10.61 -14.25
CA GLY A 278 6.19 -10.63 -15.33
C GLY A 278 5.97 -9.59 -16.44
N ASN A 279 5.02 -8.68 -16.27
CA ASN A 279 4.72 -7.60 -17.21
C ASN A 279 5.51 -6.34 -16.84
N PHE A 280 6.83 -6.32 -17.09
CA PHE A 280 7.72 -5.23 -16.65
C PHE A 280 7.43 -3.88 -17.27
N ASP A 281 7.13 -3.82 -18.57
CA ASP A 281 6.84 -2.55 -19.24
C ASP A 281 5.59 -1.87 -18.67
N GLU A 282 4.53 -2.67 -18.45
CA GLU A 282 3.30 -2.21 -17.82
C GLU A 282 3.54 -1.85 -16.35
N ALA A 283 4.35 -2.63 -15.64
CA ALA A 283 4.73 -2.32 -14.26
C ALA A 283 5.49 -1.00 -14.15
N LEU A 284 6.49 -0.74 -15.00
CA LEU A 284 7.24 0.52 -15.06
C LEU A 284 6.32 1.70 -15.35
N SER A 285 5.46 1.56 -16.38
CA SER A 285 4.49 2.60 -16.72
C SER A 285 3.58 2.92 -15.53
N MET A 286 3.14 1.89 -14.80
CA MET A 286 2.32 2.04 -13.60
C MET A 286 3.08 2.59 -12.40
N PHE A 287 4.36 2.28 -12.23
CA PHE A 287 5.20 2.87 -11.18
C PHE A 287 5.42 4.37 -11.42
N HIS A 288 5.70 4.77 -12.66
CA HIS A 288 5.78 6.19 -13.02
C HIS A 288 4.46 6.91 -12.78
N LEU A 289 3.32 6.31 -13.17
CA LEU A 289 2.01 6.86 -12.87
C LEU A 289 1.77 6.99 -11.35
N ALA A 290 2.19 6.01 -10.56
CA ALA A 290 2.11 6.08 -9.09
C ALA A 290 2.93 7.25 -8.54
N GLN A 291 4.14 7.47 -9.08
CA GLN A 291 5.02 8.56 -8.68
C GLN A 291 4.46 9.94 -9.05
N GLU A 292 3.90 10.08 -10.26
CA GLU A 292 3.25 11.32 -10.72
C GLU A 292 1.95 11.63 -9.95
N SER A 293 1.33 10.61 -9.34
CA SER A 293 0.09 10.75 -8.59
C SER A 293 0.25 11.27 -7.15
N ILE A 294 1.49 11.45 -6.68
CA ILE A 294 1.81 11.85 -5.31
C ILE A 294 2.72 13.09 -5.28
N ASP A 295 2.64 13.86 -4.20
CA ASP A 295 3.68 14.83 -3.88
C ASP A 295 4.87 14.08 -3.25
N THR A 296 5.96 13.94 -4.00
CA THR A 296 7.16 13.18 -3.59
C THR A 296 7.88 13.80 -2.39
N THR A 297 7.66 15.09 -2.10
CA THR A 297 8.24 15.76 -0.94
C THR A 297 7.50 15.43 0.35
N ILE A 298 6.21 15.08 0.25
CA ILE A 298 5.32 14.72 1.35
C ILE A 298 5.25 13.19 1.52
N PHE A 299 4.99 12.45 0.45
CA PHE A 299 4.89 10.98 0.40
C PHE A 299 6.27 10.33 0.21
N ARG A 300 7.22 10.67 1.08
CA ARG A 300 8.62 10.27 0.93
C ARG A 300 8.81 8.76 1.01
N ARG A 301 8.10 8.11 1.93
CA ARG A 301 8.14 6.66 2.10
C ARG A 301 7.67 5.96 0.84
N LEU A 302 6.48 6.32 0.33
CA LEU A 302 5.95 5.72 -0.89
C LEU A 302 6.85 6.03 -2.10
N ASN A 303 7.34 7.25 -2.25
CA ASN A 303 8.27 7.60 -3.33
C ASN A 303 9.52 6.71 -3.31
N HIS A 304 10.13 6.52 -2.14
CA HIS A 304 11.29 5.64 -2.01
C HIS A 304 10.96 4.18 -2.35
N LEU A 305 9.78 3.68 -1.98
CA LEU A 305 9.34 2.34 -2.39
C LEU A 305 9.19 2.24 -3.91
N ILE A 306 8.62 3.25 -4.54
CA ILE A 306 8.47 3.30 -6.00
C ILE A 306 9.83 3.35 -6.69
N GLU A 307 10.73 4.24 -6.27
CA GLU A 307 12.09 4.36 -6.81
C GLU A 307 12.86 3.05 -6.69
N ALA A 308 12.80 2.39 -5.53
CA ALA A 308 13.45 1.09 -5.34
C ALA A 308 12.92 0.01 -6.29
N GLU A 309 11.61 -0.02 -6.57
CA GLU A 309 11.02 -0.97 -7.51
C GLU A 309 11.33 -0.62 -8.96
N ILE A 310 11.34 0.67 -9.33
CA ILE A 310 11.75 1.17 -10.66
C ILE A 310 13.21 0.79 -10.91
N ASP A 311 14.11 1.10 -9.96
CA ASP A 311 15.53 0.77 -10.04
C ASP A 311 15.75 -0.74 -10.12
N ASP A 312 14.96 -1.55 -9.41
CA ASP A 312 15.06 -3.00 -9.49
C ASP A 312 14.63 -3.56 -10.86
N VAL A 313 13.67 -2.93 -11.52
CA VAL A 313 13.27 -3.30 -12.89
C VAL A 313 14.25 -2.75 -13.92
N ASN A 314 14.80 -1.56 -13.70
CA ASN A 314 15.75 -0.88 -14.58
C ASN A 314 17.22 -1.22 -14.31
N ASP A 315 17.52 -2.13 -13.38
CA ASP A 315 18.87 -2.44 -12.92
C ASP A 315 19.79 -2.72 -14.11
N SER A 316 20.57 -1.70 -14.47
CA SER A 316 21.45 -1.69 -15.64
C SER A 316 22.59 -2.68 -15.53
N THR A 317 22.78 -3.33 -14.38
CA THR A 317 23.71 -4.45 -14.25
C THR A 317 23.16 -5.72 -14.89
N VAL A 318 21.85 -5.87 -15.05
CA VAL A 318 21.22 -7.03 -15.69
C VAL A 318 21.27 -6.86 -17.21
N ASP A 319 21.79 -7.86 -17.92
CA ASP A 319 21.83 -7.90 -19.38
C ASP A 319 20.53 -8.50 -19.97
N LEU A 320 20.00 -9.53 -19.31
CA LEU A 320 18.77 -10.23 -19.71
C LEU A 320 17.88 -10.53 -18.51
N TYR A 321 16.61 -10.12 -18.61
CA TYR A 321 15.55 -10.57 -17.72
C TYR A 321 14.73 -11.67 -18.40
N LEU A 322 14.63 -12.83 -17.75
CA LEU A 322 14.05 -14.06 -18.31
C LEU A 322 12.73 -14.41 -17.61
N ASP A 323 11.62 -14.32 -18.33
CA ASP A 323 10.29 -14.71 -17.85
C ASP A 323 9.77 -15.92 -18.63
N ARG A 324 9.88 -17.10 -17.99
CA ARG A 324 9.42 -18.36 -18.57
C ARG A 324 7.90 -18.43 -18.63
N THR A 325 7.23 -17.88 -17.62
CA THR A 325 5.79 -18.00 -17.42
C THR A 325 5.04 -17.27 -18.52
N ASN A 326 5.46 -16.03 -18.82
CA ASN A 326 4.84 -15.27 -19.92
C ASN A 326 5.49 -15.50 -21.28
N ARG A 327 6.59 -16.25 -21.34
CA ARG A 327 7.40 -16.43 -22.56
C ARG A 327 7.88 -15.08 -23.11
N LYS A 328 8.28 -14.18 -22.20
CA LYS A 328 8.81 -12.85 -22.52
C LYS A 328 10.23 -12.73 -21.96
N ILE A 329 11.05 -11.96 -22.65
CA ILE A 329 12.41 -11.67 -22.24
C ILE A 329 12.63 -10.18 -22.43
N VAL A 330 13.32 -9.53 -21.50
CA VAL A 330 13.73 -8.13 -21.67
C VAL A 330 15.24 -8.11 -21.80
N GLU A 331 15.72 -7.66 -22.95
CA GLU A 331 17.15 -7.44 -23.18
C GLU A 331 17.43 -5.94 -23.06
N ARG A 332 18.55 -5.60 -22.42
CA ARG A 332 18.87 -4.21 -22.05
C ARG A 332 18.75 -3.20 -23.19
N SER A 333 19.24 -3.54 -24.38
CA SER A 333 19.32 -2.64 -25.54
C SER A 333 18.17 -2.84 -26.53
N LEU A 334 17.64 -4.06 -26.65
CA LEU A 334 16.59 -4.44 -27.59
C LEU A 334 15.18 -4.29 -27.00
N GLY A 335 15.05 -4.15 -25.68
CA GLY A 335 13.79 -4.10 -24.98
C GLY A 335 13.11 -5.46 -24.89
N THR A 336 11.78 -5.46 -24.85
CA THR A 336 10.97 -6.67 -24.66
C THR A 336 10.85 -7.51 -25.94
N ILE A 337 11.14 -8.81 -25.82
CA ILE A 337 11.14 -9.83 -26.86
C ILE A 337 10.12 -10.92 -26.49
N ASP A 338 9.09 -11.09 -27.32
CA ASP A 338 8.02 -12.07 -27.13
C ASP A 338 8.34 -13.41 -27.84
N PHE A 339 8.24 -14.54 -27.10
CA PHE A 339 8.48 -15.91 -27.58
C PHE A 339 7.21 -16.75 -27.78
N LYS A 340 6.00 -16.16 -27.82
CA LYS A 340 4.68 -16.83 -27.97
C LYS A 340 4.67 -18.14 -28.75
N HIS A 341 5.10 -18.13 -30.01
CA HIS A 341 5.11 -19.31 -30.90
C HIS A 341 6.52 -19.88 -31.14
N ARG A 342 7.51 -19.47 -30.34
CA ARG A 342 8.93 -19.81 -30.49
C ARG A 342 9.45 -20.59 -29.28
N PHE A 343 8.65 -21.56 -28.80
CA PHE A 343 8.92 -22.32 -27.58
C PHE A 343 10.30 -23.00 -27.60
N VAL A 344 10.71 -23.58 -28.72
CA VAL A 344 12.04 -24.22 -28.86
C VAL A 344 13.17 -23.22 -28.60
N LEU A 345 13.05 -21.99 -29.11
CA LEU A 345 14.08 -20.97 -28.91
C LEU A 345 14.16 -20.54 -27.44
N LEU A 346 12.99 -20.40 -26.79
CA LEU A 346 12.92 -20.11 -25.37
C LEU A 346 13.54 -21.22 -24.53
N GLU A 347 13.27 -22.49 -24.86
CA GLU A 347 13.84 -23.62 -24.12
C GLU A 347 15.36 -23.74 -24.29
N ILE A 348 15.88 -23.50 -25.51
CA ILE A 348 17.33 -23.41 -25.72
C ILE A 348 17.91 -22.30 -24.84
N LEU A 349 17.29 -21.13 -24.81
CA LEU A 349 17.77 -20.02 -24.01
C LEU A 349 17.76 -20.36 -22.51
N PHE A 350 16.66 -20.91 -21.99
CA PHE A 350 16.54 -21.29 -20.58
C PHE A 350 17.47 -22.43 -20.17
N LEU A 351 17.68 -23.42 -21.04
CA LEU A 351 18.63 -24.50 -20.77
C LEU A 351 20.05 -23.95 -20.62
N LEU A 352 20.48 -23.13 -21.58
CA LEU A 352 21.83 -22.56 -21.58
C LEU A 352 21.98 -21.53 -20.45
N SER A 353 21.01 -20.65 -20.25
CA SER A 353 21.10 -19.57 -19.25
C SER A 353 21.03 -20.10 -17.81
N LYS A 354 20.36 -21.21 -17.54
CA LYS A 354 20.41 -21.87 -16.22
C LYS A 354 21.75 -22.52 -15.91
N ASN A 355 22.59 -22.74 -16.92
CA ASN A 355 23.89 -23.38 -16.79
C ASN A 355 25.00 -22.56 -17.48
N PRO A 356 25.25 -21.30 -17.07
CA PRO A 356 26.27 -20.47 -17.71
C PRO A 356 27.66 -21.09 -17.61
N GLY A 357 28.43 -21.08 -18.70
CA GLY A 357 29.75 -21.68 -18.78
C GLY A 357 29.77 -23.20 -19.00
N THR A 358 28.65 -23.91 -18.81
CA THR A 358 28.53 -25.33 -19.15
C THR A 358 28.28 -25.47 -20.65
N TYR A 359 29.09 -26.28 -21.34
CA TYR A 359 28.91 -26.57 -22.76
C TYR A 359 27.95 -27.74 -22.94
N PHE A 360 27.01 -27.56 -23.86
CA PHE A 360 26.09 -28.60 -24.32
C PHE A 360 26.43 -28.98 -25.75
N ASP A 361 26.79 -30.24 -25.94
CA ASP A 361 27.04 -30.80 -27.27
C ASP A 361 25.72 -31.03 -28.04
N LYS A 362 25.82 -31.45 -29.29
CA LYS A 362 24.64 -31.64 -30.14
C LYS A 362 23.75 -32.80 -29.67
N GLU A 363 24.33 -33.82 -29.06
CA GLU A 363 23.61 -35.00 -28.58
C GLU A 363 22.78 -34.64 -27.34
N GLN A 364 23.39 -33.91 -26.40
CA GLN A 364 22.75 -33.36 -25.22
C GLN A 364 21.65 -32.37 -25.60
N LEU A 365 21.89 -31.46 -26.55
CA LEU A 365 20.87 -30.53 -27.02
C LEU A 365 19.69 -31.25 -27.68
N ALA A 366 19.93 -32.26 -28.54
CA ALA A 366 18.89 -33.08 -29.14
C ALA A 366 17.99 -33.72 -28.07
N LYS A 367 18.63 -34.35 -27.07
CA LYS A 367 17.95 -35.05 -25.99
C LYS A 367 17.22 -34.12 -25.02
N MET A 368 17.79 -32.97 -24.67
CA MET A 368 17.20 -32.08 -23.66
C MET A 368 16.11 -31.17 -24.23
N ILE A 369 16.25 -30.69 -25.47
CA ILE A 369 15.32 -29.75 -26.08
C ILE A 369 14.20 -30.47 -26.83
N TRP A 370 14.53 -31.49 -27.63
CA TRP A 370 13.57 -32.20 -28.48
C TRP A 370 13.14 -33.56 -27.91
N LYS A 371 13.83 -34.07 -26.89
CA LYS A 371 13.59 -35.40 -26.30
C LYS A 371 13.78 -36.56 -27.30
N ASP A 372 14.63 -36.33 -28.30
CA ASP A 372 14.92 -37.27 -29.38
C ASP A 372 16.37 -37.77 -29.31
N GLU A 373 16.61 -38.97 -29.84
CA GLU A 373 17.96 -39.45 -30.11
C GLU A 373 18.63 -38.65 -31.23
N TYR A 374 19.92 -38.38 -31.08
CA TYR A 374 20.63 -37.51 -32.00
C TYR A 374 20.79 -38.14 -33.39
N ASN A 375 20.19 -37.50 -34.40
CA ASN A 375 20.41 -37.81 -35.81
C ASN A 375 21.10 -36.62 -36.52
N PRO A 376 22.36 -36.78 -37.00
CA PRO A 376 23.10 -35.73 -37.68
C PRO A 376 22.39 -35.13 -38.90
N LEU A 377 21.60 -35.91 -39.64
CA LEU A 377 20.91 -35.44 -40.86
C LEU A 377 19.79 -34.44 -40.56
N ILE A 378 19.24 -34.49 -39.35
CA ILE A 378 18.11 -33.67 -38.91
C ILE A 378 18.61 -32.58 -37.95
N HIS A 379 19.31 -32.99 -36.89
CA HIS A 379 19.60 -32.12 -35.75
C HIS A 379 20.71 -31.12 -36.01
N ASP A 380 21.66 -31.38 -36.91
CA ASP A 380 22.71 -30.40 -37.23
C ASP A 380 22.12 -29.11 -37.77
N LYS A 381 21.24 -29.23 -38.77
CA LYS A 381 20.53 -28.09 -39.35
C LYS A 381 19.57 -27.48 -38.34
N LEU A 382 18.86 -28.29 -37.56
CA LEU A 382 17.86 -27.81 -36.60
C LEU A 382 18.47 -26.99 -35.47
N ILE A 383 19.55 -27.49 -34.85
CA ILE A 383 20.29 -26.81 -33.78
C ILE A 383 20.90 -25.52 -34.33
N TYR A 384 21.58 -25.60 -35.48
CA TYR A 384 22.22 -24.42 -36.08
C TYR A 384 21.20 -23.32 -36.42
N THR A 385 20.09 -23.67 -37.06
CA THR A 385 19.05 -22.71 -37.42
C THR A 385 18.33 -22.14 -36.19
N SER A 386 18.09 -22.95 -35.15
CA SER A 386 17.46 -22.51 -33.91
C SER A 386 18.36 -21.53 -33.15
N VAL A 387 19.63 -21.88 -32.91
CA VAL A 387 20.59 -20.99 -32.22
C VAL A 387 20.81 -19.70 -33.02
N SER A 388 20.91 -19.79 -34.35
CA SER A 388 21.04 -18.60 -35.21
C SER A 388 19.84 -17.66 -35.10
N ARG A 389 18.62 -18.21 -35.15
CA ARG A 389 17.38 -17.43 -34.95
C ARG A 389 17.30 -16.82 -33.56
N LEU A 390 17.66 -17.58 -32.52
CA LEU A 390 17.67 -17.09 -31.15
C LEU A 390 18.63 -15.91 -31.00
N ARG A 391 19.87 -16.01 -31.50
CA ARG A 391 20.83 -14.91 -31.48
C ARG A 391 20.30 -13.66 -32.17
N LYS A 392 19.64 -13.79 -33.33
CA LYS A 392 19.04 -12.64 -34.03
C LYS A 392 17.96 -11.92 -33.22
N LEU A 393 17.35 -12.61 -32.25
CA LEU A 393 16.34 -12.02 -31.38
C LEU A 393 16.94 -11.34 -30.16
N ILE A 394 17.97 -11.94 -29.56
CA ILE A 394 18.46 -11.52 -28.25
C ILE A 394 19.82 -10.81 -28.29
N GLU A 395 20.60 -10.90 -29.36
CA GLU A 395 21.91 -10.25 -29.42
C GLU A 395 21.81 -8.86 -30.07
N PRO A 396 22.39 -7.81 -29.47
CA PRO A 396 22.44 -6.47 -30.06
C PRO A 396 23.18 -6.48 -31.41
N THR A 397 22.77 -5.59 -32.31
CA THR A 397 23.18 -5.61 -33.72
C THR A 397 24.55 -4.96 -34.00
N ASP A 398 25.24 -4.45 -32.97
CA ASP A 398 26.52 -3.75 -33.16
C ASP A 398 27.60 -4.69 -33.71
N ALA A 399 28.14 -4.28 -34.86
CA ALA A 399 28.99 -5.07 -35.75
C ALA A 399 30.35 -5.50 -35.15
N ASP A 400 30.78 -4.90 -34.04
CA ASP A 400 32.05 -5.21 -33.35
C ASP A 400 31.88 -6.12 -32.12
N SER A 401 30.65 -6.47 -31.74
CA SER A 401 30.37 -7.24 -30.54
C SER A 401 30.47 -8.75 -30.80
N LYS A 402 31.50 -9.39 -30.23
CA LYS A 402 31.54 -10.84 -29.98
C LYS A 402 30.18 -11.29 -29.43
N ARG A 403 29.63 -12.40 -29.95
CA ARG A 403 28.37 -13.04 -29.50
C ARG A 403 28.16 -12.90 -27.98
N LYS A 404 27.27 -11.99 -27.58
CA LYS A 404 27.16 -11.54 -26.18
C LYS A 404 26.62 -12.63 -25.26
N TYR A 405 25.63 -13.39 -25.71
CA TYR A 405 24.88 -14.31 -24.86
C TYR A 405 25.17 -15.77 -25.14
N ILE A 406 25.14 -16.20 -26.41
CA ILE A 406 25.32 -17.61 -26.75
C ILE A 406 26.67 -17.79 -27.42
N ILE A 407 27.57 -18.53 -26.79
CA ILE A 407 28.92 -18.79 -27.28
C ILE A 407 28.96 -20.20 -27.90
N ARG A 408 29.76 -20.37 -28.96
CA ARG A 408 30.07 -21.68 -29.54
C ARG A 408 31.51 -22.04 -29.20
N GLY A 409 31.72 -23.16 -28.53
CA GLY A 409 33.03 -23.74 -28.24
C GLY A 409 33.32 -24.96 -29.12
N LYS A 410 34.41 -25.68 -28.81
CA LYS A 410 34.74 -26.97 -29.45
C LYS A 410 33.69 -28.03 -29.09
N ASP A 411 33.22 -28.01 -27.85
CA ASP A 411 32.33 -29.02 -27.27
C ASP A 411 30.83 -28.66 -27.38
N GLY A 412 30.48 -27.66 -28.20
CA GLY A 412 29.08 -27.28 -28.46
C GLY A 412 28.74 -25.83 -28.12
N TYR A 413 27.59 -25.60 -27.50
CA TYR A 413 27.08 -24.25 -27.18
C TYR A 413 26.99 -24.03 -25.66
N THR A 414 27.26 -22.81 -25.22
CA THR A 414 27.10 -22.40 -23.82
C THR A 414 26.50 -20.99 -23.74
N PHE A 415 25.92 -20.65 -22.59
CA PHE A 415 25.61 -19.27 -22.26
C PHE A 415 26.84 -18.57 -21.68
N ASN A 416 27.06 -17.32 -22.07
CA ASN A 416 28.19 -16.53 -21.61
C ASN A 416 28.16 -16.38 -20.06
N PRO A 417 29.16 -16.90 -19.33
CA PRO A 417 29.18 -16.81 -17.87
C PRO A 417 29.37 -15.38 -17.35
N LEU A 418 29.80 -14.45 -18.21
CA LEU A 418 29.94 -13.04 -17.85
C LEU A 418 28.64 -12.24 -18.05
N ALA A 419 27.65 -12.80 -18.74
CA ALA A 419 26.37 -12.13 -18.94
C ALA A 419 25.54 -12.24 -17.65
N LYS A 420 25.11 -11.08 -17.14
CA LYS A 420 24.29 -11.01 -15.92
C LYS A 420 22.84 -11.22 -16.29
N ILE A 421 22.25 -12.29 -15.78
CA ILE A 421 20.86 -12.65 -16.06
C ILE A 421 20.05 -12.67 -14.78
N ARG A 422 18.76 -12.39 -14.91
CA ARG A 422 17.80 -12.52 -13.82
C ARG A 422 16.63 -13.34 -14.27
N PHE A 423 16.25 -14.33 -13.47
CA PHE A 423 15.04 -15.10 -13.71
C PHE A 423 13.88 -14.45 -12.96
N HIS A 424 12.72 -14.40 -13.60
CA HIS A 424 11.49 -14.06 -12.92
C HIS A 424 11.28 -15.01 -11.73
N MET A 425 11.19 -14.43 -10.52
CA MET A 425 11.07 -15.04 -9.17
C MET A 425 12.30 -15.00 -8.23
N GLU A 426 13.22 -14.04 -8.32
CA GLU A 426 14.09 -13.74 -7.18
C GLU A 426 13.44 -12.70 -6.27
N VAL A 427 12.70 -13.19 -5.27
CA VAL A 427 12.15 -12.40 -4.17
C VAL A 427 13.33 -11.75 -3.44
N LYS A 428 13.58 -10.45 -3.68
CA LYS A 428 14.41 -9.66 -2.78
C LYS A 428 13.66 -9.57 -1.45
N THR A 429 14.21 -10.22 -0.43
CA THR A 429 13.87 -10.00 0.98
C THR A 429 14.14 -8.55 1.30
N ASN A 430 13.10 -7.70 1.21
CA ASN A 430 13.25 -6.31 1.60
C ASN A 430 13.44 -6.24 3.10
N SER A 431 14.61 -5.69 3.45
CA SER A 431 15.15 -5.46 4.77
C SER A 431 14.17 -4.67 5.65
N GLU A 432 14.09 -5.13 6.90
CA GLU A 432 13.42 -4.53 8.03
C GLU A 432 13.55 -3.00 8.06
N ARG A 433 12.42 -2.29 8.13
CA ARG A 433 12.38 -0.87 8.53
C ARG A 433 11.96 -0.76 9.99
N SER A 434 12.62 0.18 10.67
CA SER A 434 12.76 0.35 12.13
C SER A 434 11.51 0.78 12.91
N ILE A 435 10.38 1.00 12.23
CA ILE A 435 9.10 1.33 12.87
C ILE A 435 8.09 0.30 12.40
N GLY A 436 7.51 -0.44 13.33
CA GLY A 436 6.77 -1.68 13.08
C GLY A 436 5.74 -1.58 11.95
N ASN A 437 6.13 -1.86 10.70
CA ASN A 437 5.29 -1.93 9.50
C ASN A 437 4.08 -0.96 9.43
N VAL A 438 4.23 0.27 9.93
CA VAL A 438 3.13 1.24 9.99
C VAL A 438 3.04 1.95 8.64
N ASP A 439 2.04 1.62 7.82
CA ASP A 439 1.76 2.36 6.59
C ASP A 439 0.47 3.20 6.73
N LEU A 440 0.21 4.10 5.78
CA LEU A 440 -1.01 4.92 5.77
C LEU A 440 -2.30 4.07 5.75
N SER A 441 -2.22 2.82 5.28
CA SER A 441 -3.34 1.87 5.17
C SER A 441 -3.63 1.12 6.47
N SER A 442 -2.79 1.26 7.49
CA SER A 442 -2.95 0.56 8.77
C SER A 442 -4.25 1.01 9.50
N PRO A 443 -4.89 0.18 10.35
CA PRO A 443 -6.18 0.53 10.97
C PRO A 443 -6.06 1.55 12.13
N VAL A 444 -6.88 2.62 12.16
CA VAL A 444 -6.99 3.60 13.30
C VAL A 444 -8.17 3.30 14.21
#